data_AF-A0AAE4A3I2-F1
#
_entry.id   AF-A0AAE4A3I2-F1
#
_cell.length_a   1.000
_cell.length_b   1.000
_cell.length_c   1.000
_cell.angle_alpha   90.00
_cell.angle_beta   90.00
_cell.angle_gamma   90.00
#
_symmetry.space_group_name_H-M   'P 1'
#
loop_
_entity.id
_entity.type
_entity.pdbx_description
1 polymer ?
#
loop_
_entity_poly.entity_id
_entity_poly.type
_entity_poly.pdbx_seq_one_letter_code
_entity_poly.pdbx_strand_id
1 'polypeptide(L)'
;MSKKFDEVLDQFEHAVEAAIISAYAAEGYVDEDGERSDSTMREAVYRIVIERALVDSKGERSRNAITRGELYAAAFPNGPGANGGVDDLDRVQREAYSRINTAVWGLTQTSRGGWIQRRLLLDGTLVLCRFRVHRQNDPAAAIFVTDNETLIMEDGVDKEIQGMVRRARNLRKDLEMIMQRHPRLRRRVAKQLGTELRQIDAELMAGMDATADAQPTPLLSRTN
;
A
#
# COMPACT_ATOMS: atom_id res chain seq x y z
N MET A 1 -32.11 4.37 26.87
CA MET A 1 -31.39 3.26 26.21
C MET A 1 -30.07 3.70 25.59
N SER A 2 -29.93 4.92 25.03
CA SER A 2 -28.65 5.42 24.46
C SER A 2 -27.45 5.33 25.41
N LYS A 3 -27.55 5.89 26.63
CA LYS A 3 -26.41 5.99 27.57
C LYS A 3 -25.71 4.66 27.88
N LYS A 4 -26.48 3.57 28.06
CA LYS A 4 -25.90 2.24 28.33
C LYS A 4 -25.17 1.64 27.13
N PHE A 5 -25.62 1.96 25.92
CA PHE A 5 -24.95 1.51 24.70
C PHE A 5 -23.64 2.27 24.51
N ASP A 6 -23.66 3.58 24.73
CA ASP A 6 -22.47 4.44 24.65
C ASP A 6 -21.39 3.97 25.65
N GLU A 7 -21.76 3.68 26.90
CA GLU A 7 -20.84 3.14 27.92
C GLU A 7 -20.20 1.79 27.53
N VAL A 8 -20.98 0.88 26.93
CA VAL A 8 -20.47 -0.43 26.49
C VAL A 8 -19.53 -0.27 25.29
N LEU A 9 -19.83 0.66 24.39
CA LEU A 9 -18.98 0.96 23.25
C LEU A 9 -17.64 1.56 23.69
N ASP A 10 -17.67 2.51 24.64
CA ASP A 10 -16.46 3.12 25.20
C ASP A 10 -15.57 2.10 25.90
N GLN A 11 -16.17 1.19 26.69
CA GLN A 11 -15.41 0.10 27.33
C GLN A 11 -14.77 -0.84 26.31
N PHE A 12 -15.47 -1.15 25.22
CA PHE A 12 -14.93 -1.97 24.13
C PHE A 12 -13.75 -1.27 23.44
N GLU A 13 -13.89 0.01 23.08
CA GLU A 13 -12.82 0.78 22.44
C GLU A 13 -11.59 0.91 23.35
N HIS A 14 -11.77 1.11 24.66
CA HIS A 14 -10.65 1.10 25.60
C HIS A 14 -9.97 -0.26 25.70
N ALA A 15 -10.72 -1.36 25.68
CA ALA A 15 -10.14 -2.71 25.67
C ALA A 15 -9.34 -2.98 24.38
N VAL A 16 -9.85 -2.52 23.23
CA VAL A 16 -9.17 -2.62 21.93
C VAL A 16 -7.88 -1.81 21.93
N GLU A 17 -7.91 -0.56 22.41
CA GLU A 17 -6.71 0.28 22.45
C GLU A 17 -5.65 -0.30 23.41
N ALA A 18 -6.06 -0.80 24.57
CA ALA A 18 -5.14 -1.48 25.49
C ALA A 18 -4.49 -2.72 24.83
N ALA A 19 -5.25 -3.49 24.05
CA ALA A 19 -4.72 -4.63 23.30
C ALA A 19 -3.73 -4.19 22.20
N ILE A 20 -3.97 -3.06 21.53
CA ILE A 20 -3.04 -2.49 20.54
C ILE A 20 -1.76 -2.01 21.21
N ILE A 21 -1.85 -1.25 22.30
CA ILE A 21 -0.68 -0.77 23.05
C ILE A 21 0.15 -1.96 23.55
N SER A 22 -0.50 -2.99 24.10
CA SER A 22 0.16 -4.22 24.54
C SER A 22 0.91 -4.92 23.40
N ALA A 23 0.30 -5.01 22.22
CA ALA A 23 0.95 -5.59 21.04
C ALA A 23 2.17 -4.78 20.57
N TYR A 24 2.10 -3.44 20.59
CA TYR A 24 3.26 -2.60 20.26
C TYR A 24 4.39 -2.74 21.29
N ALA A 25 4.04 -2.75 22.58
CA ALA A 25 5.01 -2.93 23.66
C ALA A 25 5.71 -4.30 23.59
N ALA A 26 4.99 -5.37 23.25
CA ALA A 26 5.55 -6.72 23.10
C ALA A 26 6.65 -6.81 22.02
N GLU A 27 6.57 -5.98 20.98
CA GLU A 27 7.57 -5.93 19.90
C GLU A 27 8.65 -4.85 20.11
N GLY A 28 8.56 -4.08 21.19
CA GLY A 28 9.44 -2.93 21.43
C GLY A 28 9.16 -1.75 20.50
N TYR A 29 7.96 -1.64 19.92
CA TYR A 29 7.52 -0.48 19.14
C TYR A 29 7.00 0.63 20.05
N VAL A 30 7.84 1.01 21.01
CA VAL A 30 7.59 2.08 21.96
C VAL A 30 8.65 3.18 21.81
N ASP A 31 8.33 4.39 22.25
CA ASP A 31 9.28 5.50 22.33
C ASP A 31 10.04 5.50 23.68
N GLU A 32 10.76 6.58 23.95
CA GLU A 32 11.57 6.75 25.16
C GLU A 32 10.72 6.80 26.44
N ASP A 33 9.46 7.22 26.34
CA ASP A 33 8.50 7.28 27.44
C ASP A 33 7.75 5.95 27.63
N GLY A 34 8.01 4.97 26.77
CA GLY A 34 7.32 3.68 26.76
C GLY A 34 5.93 3.75 26.10
N GLU A 35 5.59 4.85 25.44
CA GLU A 35 4.34 4.99 24.71
C GLU A 35 4.44 4.39 23.30
N ARG A 36 3.30 4.11 22.68
CA ARG A 36 3.21 3.51 21.35
C ARG A 36 3.93 4.39 20.30
N SER A 37 4.94 3.84 19.63
CA SER A 37 5.67 4.51 18.54
C SER A 37 5.37 3.93 17.16
N ASP A 38 4.49 4.60 16.42
CA ASP A 38 4.24 4.31 15.01
C ASP A 38 5.50 4.47 14.15
N SER A 39 6.44 5.34 14.53
CA SER A 39 7.70 5.55 13.81
C SER A 39 8.60 4.31 13.91
N THR A 40 8.76 3.75 15.11
CA THR A 40 9.56 2.54 15.34
C THR A 40 8.97 1.35 14.58
N MET A 41 7.64 1.20 14.60
CA MET A 41 6.94 0.17 13.82
C MET A 41 7.17 0.34 12.31
N ARG A 42 7.08 1.56 11.78
CA ARG A 42 7.31 1.84 10.35
C ARG A 42 8.71 1.45 9.91
N GLU A 43 9.74 1.81 10.67
CA GLU A 43 11.13 1.43 10.39
C GLU A 43 11.35 -0.09 10.49
N ALA A 44 10.69 -0.77 11.43
CA ALA A 44 10.72 -2.23 11.50
C ALA A 44 10.09 -2.88 10.25
N VAL A 45 8.90 -2.41 9.84
CA VAL A 45 8.24 -2.89 8.62
C VAL A 45 9.10 -2.62 7.38
N TYR A 46 9.77 -1.45 7.30
CA TYR A 46 10.69 -1.15 6.20
C TYR A 46 11.80 -2.20 6.09
N ARG A 47 12.49 -2.48 7.19
CA ARG A 47 13.58 -3.46 7.23
C ARG A 47 13.11 -4.85 6.80
N ILE A 48 11.95 -5.29 7.32
CA ILE A 48 11.35 -6.58 6.93
C ILE A 48 11.11 -6.63 5.41
N VAL A 49 10.57 -5.55 4.82
CA VAL A 49 10.28 -5.49 3.38
C VAL A 49 11.57 -5.54 2.55
N ILE A 50 12.60 -4.80 2.94
CA ILE A 50 13.91 -4.83 2.25
C ILE A 50 14.57 -6.20 2.35
N GLU A 51 14.59 -6.80 3.54
CA GLU A 51 15.31 -8.04 3.80
C GLU A 51 14.62 -9.27 3.19
N ARG A 52 13.28 -9.29 3.17
CA ARG A 52 12.51 -10.49 2.80
C ARG A 52 11.79 -10.38 1.45
N ALA A 53 11.52 -9.18 0.97
CA ALA A 53 10.71 -8.95 -0.23
C ALA A 53 11.53 -8.55 -1.47
N LEU A 54 12.85 -8.62 -1.42
CA LEU A 54 13.70 -8.33 -2.58
C LEU A 54 13.57 -9.42 -3.65
N VAL A 55 13.38 -9.00 -4.90
CA VAL A 55 13.18 -9.87 -6.05
C VAL A 55 14.02 -9.36 -7.22
N ASP A 56 14.92 -10.21 -7.72
CA ASP A 56 15.78 -9.84 -8.86
C ASP A 56 15.27 -10.44 -10.17
N SER A 57 14.42 -11.47 -10.09
CA SER A 57 13.92 -12.21 -11.24
C SER A 57 12.46 -12.65 -11.12
N LYS A 58 11.83 -12.91 -12.28
CA LYS A 58 10.44 -13.39 -12.34
C LYS A 58 10.21 -14.72 -11.61
N GLY A 59 11.23 -15.58 -11.53
CA GLY A 59 11.16 -16.87 -10.82
C GLY A 59 11.16 -16.74 -9.30
N GLU A 60 11.74 -15.66 -8.76
CA GLU A 60 11.75 -15.34 -7.33
C GLU A 60 10.49 -14.60 -6.89
N ARG A 61 9.84 -13.88 -7.82
CA ARG A 61 8.66 -13.06 -7.55
C ARG A 61 7.63 -13.77 -6.69
N SER A 62 7.18 -14.97 -7.05
CA SER A 62 6.17 -15.69 -6.25
C SER A 62 6.67 -16.17 -4.89
N ARG A 63 7.98 -16.38 -4.74
CA ARG A 63 8.60 -16.95 -3.53
C ARG A 63 8.89 -15.89 -2.49
N ASN A 64 9.47 -14.76 -2.88
CA ASN A 64 9.90 -13.70 -1.97
C ASN A 64 8.80 -12.66 -1.73
N ALA A 65 7.74 -12.68 -2.52
CA ALA A 65 6.59 -11.82 -2.27
C ALA A 65 5.96 -12.04 -0.90
N ILE A 66 5.66 -10.95 -0.22
CA ILE A 66 5.07 -10.95 1.12
C ILE A 66 3.60 -10.56 1.00
N THR A 67 2.72 -11.46 1.42
CA THR A 67 1.28 -11.20 1.55
C THR A 67 0.98 -10.35 2.79
N ARG A 68 -0.25 -9.86 2.88
CA ARG A 68 -0.71 -9.06 4.02
C ARG A 68 -0.54 -9.77 5.37
N GLY A 69 -0.92 -11.06 5.44
CA GLY A 69 -0.79 -11.86 6.67
C GLY A 69 0.67 -12.13 7.02
N GLU A 70 1.49 -12.50 6.03
CA GLU A 70 2.93 -12.74 6.22
C GLU A 70 3.66 -11.48 6.72
N LEU A 71 3.32 -10.29 6.18
CA LEU A 71 3.92 -9.03 6.61
C LEU A 71 3.53 -8.68 8.05
N TYR A 72 2.25 -8.85 8.41
CA TYR A 72 1.79 -8.64 9.77
C TYR A 72 2.50 -9.59 10.75
N ALA A 73 2.53 -10.89 10.45
CA ALA A 73 3.17 -11.88 11.32
C ALA A 73 4.69 -11.65 11.46
N ALA A 74 5.34 -11.12 10.43
CA ALA A 74 6.74 -10.71 10.51
C ALA A 74 6.95 -9.45 11.37
N ALA A 75 6.03 -8.48 11.30
CA ALA A 75 6.12 -7.24 12.04
C ALA A 75 5.65 -7.37 13.50
N PHE A 76 4.67 -8.21 13.78
CA PHE A 76 4.10 -8.45 15.11
C PHE A 76 4.09 -9.95 15.42
N PRO A 77 5.26 -10.61 15.56
CA PRO A 77 5.33 -12.05 15.81
C PRO A 77 4.64 -12.51 17.11
N ASN A 78 4.55 -11.65 18.12
CA ASN A 78 3.84 -11.87 19.38
C ASN A 78 2.44 -11.23 19.40
N GLY A 79 2.05 -10.57 18.30
CA GLY A 79 0.75 -9.93 18.17
C GLY A 79 -0.42 -10.92 18.01
N PRO A 80 -1.67 -10.45 18.22
CA PRO A 80 -2.85 -11.30 18.02
C PRO A 80 -2.90 -11.83 16.59
N GLY A 81 -3.14 -13.13 16.41
CA GLY A 81 -3.30 -13.76 15.09
C GLY A 81 -2.00 -14.00 14.30
N ALA A 82 -0.82 -13.67 14.85
CA ALA A 82 0.46 -13.84 14.15
C ALA A 82 0.75 -15.30 13.73
N ASN A 83 0.29 -16.27 14.52
CA ASN A 83 0.47 -17.70 14.29
C ASN A 83 -0.64 -18.34 13.42
N GLY A 84 -1.40 -17.54 12.67
CA GLY A 84 -2.47 -18.03 11.79
C GLY A 84 -3.82 -18.33 12.47
N GLY A 85 -3.89 -18.29 13.81
CA GLY A 85 -5.12 -18.48 14.59
C GLY A 85 -6.03 -17.24 14.64
N VAL A 86 -6.29 -16.58 13.49
CA VAL A 86 -7.14 -15.37 13.43
C VAL A 86 -8.59 -15.70 13.77
N ASP A 87 -9.05 -16.90 13.41
CA ASP A 87 -10.43 -17.33 13.64
C ASP A 87 -10.73 -17.60 15.13
N ASP A 88 -9.71 -17.91 15.92
CA ASP A 88 -9.83 -18.19 17.36
C ASP A 88 -9.74 -16.93 18.24
N LEU A 89 -9.47 -15.76 17.64
CA LEU A 89 -9.39 -14.50 18.37
C LEU A 89 -10.76 -14.08 18.91
N ASP A 90 -10.77 -13.63 20.16
CA ASP A 90 -11.93 -12.95 20.74
C ASP A 90 -12.23 -11.63 20.01
N ARG A 91 -13.37 -11.01 20.32
CA ARG A 91 -13.82 -9.79 19.63
C ARG A 91 -12.85 -8.62 19.78
N VAL A 92 -12.21 -8.46 20.94
CA VAL A 92 -11.27 -7.36 21.22
C VAL A 92 -9.97 -7.59 20.45
N GLN A 93 -9.41 -8.80 20.55
CA GLN A 93 -8.18 -9.19 19.87
C GLN A 93 -8.32 -9.15 18.35
N ARG A 94 -9.48 -9.57 17.81
CA ARG A 94 -9.77 -9.54 16.37
C ARG A 94 -9.81 -8.11 15.85
N GLU A 95 -10.44 -7.19 16.59
CA GLU A 95 -10.49 -5.77 16.22
C GLU A 95 -9.09 -5.13 16.31
N ALA A 96 -8.32 -5.43 17.38
CA ALA A 96 -6.94 -4.98 17.50
C ALA A 96 -6.06 -5.49 16.34
N TYR A 97 -6.11 -6.80 16.03
CA TYR A 97 -5.46 -7.40 14.86
C TYR A 97 -5.84 -6.66 13.57
N SER A 98 -7.14 -6.42 13.35
CA SER A 98 -7.63 -5.73 12.15
C SER A 98 -7.04 -4.32 12.01
N ARG A 99 -7.01 -3.53 13.10
CA ARG A 99 -6.46 -2.17 13.12
C ARG A 99 -4.95 -2.17 12.86
N ILE A 100 -4.20 -3.03 13.55
CA ILE A 100 -2.73 -3.13 13.39
C ILE A 100 -2.37 -3.63 12.00
N ASN A 101 -2.99 -4.72 11.53
CA ASN A 101 -2.75 -5.28 10.20
C ASN A 101 -3.09 -4.26 9.10
N THR A 102 -4.16 -3.47 9.26
CA THR A 102 -4.47 -2.36 8.35
C THR A 102 -3.41 -1.27 8.38
N ALA A 103 -2.90 -0.89 9.55
CA ALA A 103 -1.82 0.08 9.67
C ALA A 103 -0.53 -0.40 9.00
N VAL A 104 -0.08 -1.62 9.30
CA VAL A 104 1.12 -2.26 8.70
C VAL A 104 0.98 -2.36 7.18
N TRP A 105 -0.12 -2.93 6.68
CA TRP A 105 -0.33 -3.06 5.24
C TRP A 105 -0.49 -1.69 4.56
N GLY A 106 -1.05 -0.72 5.28
CA GLY A 106 -1.17 0.67 4.85
C GLY A 106 0.16 1.32 4.49
N LEU A 107 1.29 0.86 5.04
CA LEU A 107 2.63 1.37 4.71
C LEU A 107 3.11 0.98 3.32
N THR A 108 2.51 -0.07 2.73
CA THR A 108 2.95 -0.69 1.47
C THR A 108 2.28 -0.09 0.23
N GLN A 109 1.75 1.14 0.32
CA GLN A 109 1.20 1.80 -0.87
C GLN A 109 2.30 2.06 -1.89
N THR A 110 2.07 1.65 -3.14
CA THR A 110 3.01 1.79 -4.27
C THR A 110 3.02 3.20 -4.86
N SER A 111 2.13 4.08 -4.42
CA SER A 111 2.11 5.47 -4.86
C SER A 111 3.30 6.24 -4.29
N ARG A 112 3.70 7.32 -4.96
CA ARG A 112 4.78 8.23 -4.51
C ARG A 112 4.57 8.77 -3.08
N GLY A 113 3.33 8.84 -2.59
CA GLY A 113 3.01 9.27 -1.23
C GLY A 113 3.12 8.16 -0.17
N GLY A 114 3.22 6.89 -0.59
CA GLY A 114 3.39 5.74 0.29
C GLY A 114 4.66 5.86 1.14
N TRP A 115 4.57 5.51 2.42
CA TRP A 115 5.68 5.72 3.34
C TRP A 115 6.92 4.90 2.94
N ILE A 116 6.75 3.60 2.64
CA ILE A 116 7.87 2.75 2.16
C ILE A 116 8.39 3.23 0.81
N GLN A 117 7.50 3.56 -0.15
CA GLN A 117 7.93 4.03 -1.47
C GLN A 117 8.76 5.32 -1.39
N ARG A 118 8.42 6.26 -0.50
CA ARG A 118 9.23 7.46 -0.24
C ARG A 118 10.60 7.12 0.36
N ARG A 119 10.66 6.12 1.23
CA ARG A 119 11.92 5.68 1.83
C ARG A 119 12.84 5.02 0.79
N LEU A 120 12.29 4.14 -0.05
CA LEU A 120 13.01 3.51 -1.16
C LEU A 120 13.62 4.54 -2.12
N LEU A 121 12.88 5.62 -2.42
CA LEU A 121 13.37 6.69 -3.29
C LEU A 121 14.64 7.38 -2.74
N LEU A 122 14.82 7.42 -1.42
CA LEU A 122 16.01 7.99 -0.79
C LEU A 122 17.19 7.01 -0.81
N ASP A 123 16.91 5.71 -0.79
CA ASP A 123 17.90 4.66 -0.58
C ASP A 123 18.42 4.04 -1.90
N GLY A 124 17.76 4.28 -3.04
CA GLY A 124 18.28 3.87 -4.35
C GLY A 124 17.22 3.72 -5.46
N THR A 125 17.45 2.73 -6.33
CA THR A 125 16.66 2.44 -7.54
C THR A 125 15.48 1.50 -7.29
N LEU A 126 15.32 1.02 -6.06
CA LEU A 126 14.32 0.04 -5.69
C LEU A 126 12.89 0.62 -5.77
N VAL A 127 11.96 -0.17 -6.30
CA VAL A 127 10.54 0.17 -6.42
C VAL A 127 9.70 -0.89 -5.72
N LEU A 128 8.72 -0.45 -4.93
CA LEU A 128 7.73 -1.33 -4.34
C LEU A 128 6.66 -1.66 -5.38
N CYS A 129 6.49 -2.95 -5.66
CA CYS A 129 5.48 -3.46 -6.56
C CYS A 129 4.42 -4.26 -5.80
N ARG A 130 3.19 -4.27 -6.32
CA ARG A 130 2.08 -5.09 -5.81
C ARG A 130 1.62 -6.06 -6.87
N PHE A 131 1.45 -7.34 -6.55
CA PHE A 131 0.86 -8.31 -7.48
C PHE A 131 0.00 -9.34 -6.73
N ARG A 132 -0.59 -10.26 -7.49
CA ARG A 132 -1.35 -11.39 -6.93
C ARG A 132 -0.51 -12.65 -6.97
N VAL A 133 -0.36 -13.26 -5.81
CA VAL A 133 0.32 -14.55 -5.66
C VAL A 133 -0.68 -15.60 -5.19
N HIS A 134 -0.49 -16.86 -5.57
CA HIS A 134 -1.31 -17.95 -5.06
C HIS A 134 -0.58 -18.57 -3.86
N ARG A 135 -1.24 -18.60 -2.70
CA ARG A 135 -0.79 -19.30 -1.49
C ARG A 135 -1.86 -20.33 -1.18
N GLN A 136 -1.48 -21.60 -1.07
CA GLN A 136 -2.44 -22.69 -0.77
C GLN A 136 -3.68 -22.71 -1.70
N ASN A 137 -3.48 -22.38 -2.98
CA ASN A 137 -4.52 -22.19 -4.02
C ASN A 137 -5.41 -20.94 -3.90
N ASP A 138 -5.21 -20.11 -2.87
CA ASP A 138 -5.94 -18.85 -2.73
C ASP A 138 -5.14 -17.67 -3.31
N PRO A 139 -5.74 -16.86 -4.21
CA PRO A 139 -5.10 -15.66 -4.71
C PRO A 139 -5.06 -14.59 -3.62
N ALA A 140 -3.86 -14.25 -3.18
CA ALA A 140 -3.59 -13.21 -2.19
C ALA A 140 -2.90 -12.01 -2.83
N ALA A 141 -3.22 -10.80 -2.34
CA ALA A 141 -2.43 -9.62 -2.66
C ALA A 141 -1.09 -9.70 -1.92
N ALA A 142 -0.01 -9.47 -2.65
CA ALA A 142 1.35 -9.48 -2.12
C ALA A 142 2.16 -8.30 -2.64
N ILE A 143 3.23 -7.98 -1.91
CA ILE A 143 4.20 -6.95 -2.26
C ILE A 143 5.58 -7.57 -2.46
N PHE A 144 6.39 -6.90 -3.26
CA PHE A 144 7.82 -7.16 -3.38
C PHE A 144 8.54 -5.86 -3.77
N VAL A 145 9.85 -5.83 -3.60
CA VAL A 145 10.71 -4.72 -3.97
C VAL A 145 11.72 -5.21 -5.01
N THR A 146 12.00 -4.39 -6.01
CA THR A 146 12.89 -4.75 -7.12
C THR A 146 13.50 -3.51 -7.76
N ASP A 147 14.67 -3.65 -8.37
CA ASP A 147 15.24 -2.70 -9.33
C ASP A 147 15.17 -3.23 -10.78
N ASN A 148 14.59 -4.42 -10.99
CA ASN A 148 14.47 -5.03 -12.31
C ASN A 148 13.43 -4.29 -13.16
N GLU A 149 13.89 -3.63 -14.23
CA GLU A 149 13.05 -2.84 -15.14
C GLU A 149 11.84 -3.62 -15.69
N THR A 150 12.02 -4.89 -16.04
CA THR A 150 10.92 -5.71 -16.58
C THR A 150 9.84 -5.93 -15.55
N LEU A 151 10.22 -6.20 -14.29
CA LEU A 151 9.26 -6.37 -13.20
C LEU A 151 8.58 -5.05 -12.84
N ILE A 152 9.31 -3.94 -12.84
CA ILE A 152 8.75 -2.60 -12.61
C ILE A 152 7.71 -2.26 -13.68
N MET A 153 8.00 -2.53 -14.96
CA MET A 153 7.07 -2.31 -16.05
C MET A 153 5.82 -3.19 -15.91
N GLU A 154 5.97 -4.51 -15.73
CA GLU A 154 4.83 -5.44 -15.63
C GLU A 154 3.96 -5.16 -14.38
N ASP A 155 4.58 -5.00 -13.22
CA ASP A 155 3.87 -5.03 -11.93
C ASP A 155 3.63 -3.65 -11.32
N GLY A 156 4.40 -2.63 -11.70
CA GLY A 156 4.24 -1.25 -11.28
C GLY A 156 3.50 -0.40 -12.33
N VAL A 157 4.08 -0.25 -13.52
CA VAL A 157 3.63 0.72 -14.53
C VAL A 157 2.38 0.23 -15.28
N ASP A 158 2.41 -0.97 -15.84
CA ASP A 158 1.33 -1.49 -16.69
C ASP A 158 -0.01 -1.54 -15.96
N LYS A 159 -0.01 -1.85 -14.67
CA LYS A 159 -1.24 -1.89 -13.85
C LYS A 159 -1.89 -0.53 -13.70
N GLU A 160 -1.09 0.52 -13.51
CA GLU A 160 -1.60 1.90 -13.41
C GLU A 160 -2.17 2.35 -14.76
N ILE A 161 -1.47 2.06 -15.87
CA ILE A 161 -1.95 2.33 -17.22
C ILE A 161 -3.27 1.61 -17.48
N GLN A 162 -3.36 0.31 -17.19
CA GLN A 162 -4.59 -0.47 -17.34
C GLN A 162 -5.73 0.07 -16.45
N GLY A 163 -5.41 0.52 -15.24
CA GLY A 163 -6.34 1.19 -14.33
C GLY A 163 -6.90 2.48 -14.93
N MET A 164 -6.05 3.33 -15.50
CA MET A 164 -6.45 4.56 -16.21
C MET A 164 -7.35 4.24 -17.41
N VAL A 165 -6.97 3.25 -18.24
CA VAL A 165 -7.78 2.81 -19.38
C VAL A 165 -9.16 2.32 -18.92
N ARG A 166 -9.23 1.57 -17.82
CA ARG A 166 -10.51 1.10 -17.26
C ARG A 166 -11.38 2.26 -16.78
N ARG A 167 -10.80 3.24 -16.06
CA ARG A 167 -11.52 4.44 -15.62
C ARG A 167 -12.04 5.25 -16.81
N ALA A 168 -11.21 5.46 -17.84
CA ALA A 168 -11.61 6.14 -19.07
C ALA A 168 -12.75 5.42 -19.80
N ARG A 169 -12.73 4.09 -19.87
CA ARG A 169 -13.81 3.28 -20.45
C ARG A 169 -15.13 3.43 -19.69
N ASN A 170 -15.09 3.46 -18.37
CA ASN A 170 -16.29 3.67 -17.55
C ASN A 170 -16.85 5.07 -17.74
N LEU A 171 -15.99 6.10 -17.67
CA LEU A 171 -16.36 7.48 -17.94
C LEU A 171 -17.02 7.63 -19.32
N ARG A 172 -16.47 6.98 -20.35
CA ARG A 172 -17.07 6.98 -21.69
C ARG A 172 -18.51 6.45 -21.69
N LYS A 173 -18.79 5.35 -20.98
CA LYS A 173 -20.14 4.77 -20.88
C LYS A 173 -21.10 5.73 -20.17
N ASP A 174 -20.66 6.37 -19.10
CA ASP A 174 -21.47 7.32 -18.34
C ASP A 174 -21.80 8.56 -19.19
N LEU A 175 -20.80 9.11 -19.89
CA LEU A 175 -20.99 10.22 -20.81
C LEU A 175 -21.90 9.84 -22.00
N GLU A 176 -21.76 8.64 -22.54
CA GLU A 176 -22.63 8.12 -23.61
C GLU A 176 -24.09 8.09 -23.16
N MET A 177 -24.36 7.55 -21.96
CA MET A 177 -25.69 7.56 -21.36
C MET A 177 -26.23 9.00 -21.18
N ILE A 178 -25.42 9.91 -20.63
CA ILE A 178 -25.81 11.32 -20.41
C ILE A 178 -26.13 12.00 -21.75
N MET A 179 -25.30 11.81 -22.78
CA MET A 179 -25.49 12.42 -24.10
C MET A 179 -26.70 11.85 -24.82
N GLN A 180 -27.01 10.56 -24.67
CA GLN A 180 -28.24 9.95 -25.20
C GLN A 180 -29.48 10.61 -24.58
N ARG A 181 -29.48 10.86 -23.27
CA ARG A 181 -30.60 11.50 -22.55
C ARG A 181 -30.66 13.02 -22.76
N HIS A 182 -29.52 13.66 -22.98
CA HIS A 182 -29.41 15.11 -23.13
C HIS A 182 -28.54 15.48 -24.35
N PRO A 183 -29.05 15.35 -25.59
CA PRO A 183 -28.26 15.57 -26.80
C PRO A 183 -27.63 16.97 -26.91
N ARG A 184 -28.27 17.98 -26.31
CA ARG A 184 -27.77 19.36 -26.25
C ARG A 184 -26.42 19.49 -25.52
N LEU A 185 -26.08 18.56 -24.63
CA LEU A 185 -24.82 18.57 -23.88
C LEU A 185 -23.62 18.08 -24.69
N ARG A 186 -23.84 17.39 -25.82
CA ARG A 186 -22.78 16.72 -26.59
C ARG A 186 -21.60 17.64 -26.93
N ARG A 187 -21.87 18.84 -27.44
CA ARG A 187 -20.81 19.81 -27.80
C ARG A 187 -20.04 20.29 -26.57
N ARG A 188 -20.74 20.54 -25.45
CA ARG A 188 -20.12 21.02 -24.21
C ARG A 188 -19.25 19.94 -23.56
N VAL A 189 -19.76 18.71 -23.49
CA VAL A 189 -19.02 17.55 -22.97
C VAL A 189 -17.79 17.27 -23.82
N ALA A 190 -17.91 17.25 -25.15
CA ALA A 190 -16.78 17.02 -26.05
C ALA A 190 -15.70 18.11 -25.89
N LYS A 191 -16.10 19.38 -25.78
CA LYS A 191 -15.17 20.49 -25.54
C LYS A 191 -14.45 20.35 -24.20
N GLN A 192 -15.19 20.04 -23.13
CA GLN A 192 -14.60 19.87 -21.79
C GLN A 192 -13.64 18.69 -21.75
N LEU A 193 -14.06 17.51 -22.26
CA LEU A 193 -13.21 16.33 -22.32
C LEU A 193 -11.92 16.57 -23.12
N GLY A 194 -12.00 17.29 -24.24
CA GLY A 194 -10.80 17.66 -25.01
C GLY A 194 -9.87 18.64 -24.29
N THR A 195 -10.36 19.46 -23.36
CA THR A 195 -9.51 20.29 -22.50
C THR A 195 -8.84 19.44 -21.42
N GLU A 196 -9.60 18.62 -20.70
CA GLU A 196 -9.07 17.76 -19.63
C GLU A 196 -8.05 16.75 -20.17
N LEU A 197 -8.27 16.16 -21.34
CA LEU A 197 -7.32 15.23 -21.96
C LEU A 197 -5.99 15.89 -22.31
N ARG A 198 -6.02 17.15 -22.79
CA ARG A 198 -4.79 17.91 -23.06
C ARG A 198 -4.06 18.26 -21.76
N GLN A 199 -4.78 18.53 -20.68
CA GLN A 199 -4.18 18.76 -19.37
C GLN A 199 -3.52 17.47 -18.83
N ILE A 200 -4.21 16.33 -18.93
CA ILE A 200 -3.64 15.03 -18.54
C ILE A 200 -2.38 14.72 -19.34
N ASP A 201 -2.40 14.93 -20.67
CA ASP A 201 -1.25 14.72 -21.53
C ASP A 201 -0.07 15.64 -21.12
N ALA A 202 -0.34 16.92 -20.89
CA ALA A 202 0.68 17.87 -20.44
C ALA A 202 1.30 17.48 -19.09
N GLU A 203 0.50 17.05 -18.11
CA GLU A 203 0.99 16.60 -16.80
C GLU A 203 1.85 15.32 -16.90
N LEU A 204 1.46 14.38 -17.78
CA LEU A 204 2.24 13.17 -18.01
C LEU A 204 3.59 13.50 -18.68
N MET A 205 3.59 14.38 -19.68
CA MET A 205 4.83 14.78 -20.39
C MET A 205 5.75 15.61 -19.50
N ALA A 206 5.22 16.55 -18.71
CA ALA A 206 6.00 17.35 -17.77
C ALA A 206 6.73 16.47 -16.74
N GLY A 207 6.11 15.37 -16.31
CA GLY A 207 6.72 14.40 -15.42
C GLY A 207 7.89 13.63 -16.05
N MET A 208 7.87 13.39 -17.36
CA MET A 208 8.95 12.68 -18.08
C MET A 208 10.17 13.59 -18.29
N ASP A 209 9.95 14.84 -18.69
CA ASP A 209 11.03 15.80 -18.96
C ASP A 209 11.80 16.16 -17.67
N ALA A 210 11.09 16.34 -16.54
CA ALA A 210 11.72 16.66 -15.26
C ALA A 210 12.70 15.59 -14.76
N THR A 211 12.56 14.34 -15.22
CA THR A 211 13.48 13.25 -14.85
C THR A 211 14.72 13.14 -15.75
N ALA A 212 14.69 13.70 -16.96
CA ALA A 212 15.83 13.64 -17.88
C ALA A 212 17.02 14.51 -17.40
N ASP A 213 16.75 15.59 -16.65
CA ASP A 213 17.77 16.53 -16.18
C ASP A 213 18.34 16.19 -14.79
N ALA A 214 17.72 15.28 -14.04
CA ALA A 214 18.21 14.86 -12.73
C ALA A 214 19.31 13.80 -12.89
N GLN A 215 20.58 14.22 -12.97
CA GLN A 215 21.68 13.25 -12.93
C GLN A 215 21.59 12.42 -11.65
N PRO A 216 21.70 11.07 -11.74
CA PRO A 216 21.69 10.23 -10.55
C PRO A 216 22.86 10.62 -9.68
N THR A 217 22.57 11.15 -8.48
CA THR A 217 23.60 11.40 -7.47
C THR A 217 24.37 10.10 -7.28
N PRO A 218 25.68 10.05 -7.54
CA PRO A 218 26.44 8.81 -7.46
C PRO A 218 26.29 8.24 -6.05
N LEU A 219 25.69 7.05 -5.96
CA LEU A 219 25.60 6.29 -4.72
C LEU A 219 27.03 6.11 -4.22
N LEU A 220 27.34 6.71 -3.06
CA LEU A 220 28.61 6.54 -2.38
C LEU A 220 28.87 5.04 -2.29
N SER A 221 29.88 4.58 -3.03
CA SER A 221 30.28 3.19 -3.11
C SER A 221 30.48 2.66 -1.70
N ARG A 222 29.58 1.78 -1.24
CA ARG A 222 29.71 1.06 0.02
C ARG A 222 30.96 0.18 -0.09
N THR A 223 32.08 0.66 0.44
CA THR A 223 33.24 -0.18 0.72
C THR A 223 32.87 -1.10 1.88
N ASN A 224 32.88 -2.41 1.61
CA ASN A 224 32.82 -3.47 2.63
C ASN A 224 34.00 -3.38 3.60
#